data_AF-A0A7S7ZMV6-F1
#
_entry.id   AF-A0A7S7ZMV6-F1
#
_cell.length_a   1.000
_cell.length_b   1.000
_cell.length_c   1.000
_cell.angle_alpha   90.00
_cell.angle_beta   90.00
_cell.angle_gamma   90.00
#
_symmetry.space_group_name_H-M   'P 1'
#
loop_
_entity.id
_entity.type
_entity.pdbx_description
1 polymer ?
#
loop_
_entity_poly.entity_id
_entity_poly.type
_entity_poly.pdbx_seq_one_letter_code
_entity_poly.pdbx_strand_id
1 'polypeptide(L)' 'MWAMTQNSILLFFRGKLFADPAKAYRQIAIGVAVTAMLLIILTLVGAPIWAASALAAAIGGGLQPYLFRNLRYR' A
#
# COMPACT_ATOMS: atom_id res chain seq x y z
N MET A 1 8.34 1.05 22.14
CA MET A 1 7.57 0.94 20.87
C MET A 1 8.42 1.25 19.64
N TRP A 2 9.18 2.35 19.64
CA TRP A 2 10.06 2.73 18.50
C TRP A 2 11.01 1.60 18.03
N ALA A 3 11.72 0.96 18.95
CA ALA A 3 12.63 -0.14 18.62
C ALA A 3 11.90 -1.35 17.98
N MET A 4 10.67 -1.65 18.43
CA MET A 4 9.84 -2.71 17.83
C MET A 4 9.44 -2.34 16.40
N THR A 5 9.00 -1.09 16.17
CA THR A 5 8.63 -0.60 14.84
C THR A 5 9.80 -0.67 13.86
N GLN A 6 10.99 -0.22 14.27
CA GLN A 6 12.20 -0.32 13.47
C GLN A 6 12.54 -1.77 13.11
N ASN A 7 12.40 -2.68 14.07
CA ASN A 7 12.70 -4.10 13.85
C ASN A 7 11.68 -4.74 12.88
N SER A 8 10.38 -4.41 13.01
CA SER A 8 9.34 -4.85 12.08
C SER A 8 9.56 -4.33 10.65
N ILE A 9 9.98 -3.07 10.50
CA ILE A 9 10.34 -2.49 9.19
C ILE A 9 11.52 -3.25 8.56
N LEU A 10 12.57 -3.50 9.34
CA LEU A 10 13.73 -4.29 8.89
C LEU A 10 13.33 -5.71 8.47
N LEU A 11 12.48 -6.38 9.25
CA LEU A 11 11.98 -7.72 8.93
C LEU A 11 11.11 -7.72 7.66
N PHE A 12 10.34 -6.66 7.43
CA PHE A 12 9.53 -6.51 6.23
C PHE A 12 10.41 -6.47 4.97
N PHE A 13 11.40 -5.57 4.93
CA PHE A 13 12.31 -5.43 3.80
C PHE A 13 13.21 -6.66 3.62
N ARG A 14 13.53 -7.39 4.70
CA ARG A 14 14.24 -8.68 4.63
C ARG A 14 13.35 -9.84 4.15
N GLY A 15 12.06 -9.62 3.91
CA GLY A 15 11.10 -10.65 3.54
C GLY A 15 10.80 -11.66 4.65
N LYS A 16 11.10 -11.32 5.91
CA LYS A 16 10.96 -12.18 7.09
C LYS A 16 9.75 -11.83 7.96
N LEU A 17 9.06 -10.72 7.69
CA LEU A 17 7.88 -10.32 8.48
C LEU A 17 6.66 -11.19 8.19
N PHE A 18 6.44 -11.53 6.92
CA PHE A 18 5.29 -12.32 6.49
C PHE A 18 5.69 -13.77 6.18
N ALA A 19 4.76 -14.70 6.38
CA ALA A 19 4.94 -16.11 6.05
C ALA A 19 5.27 -16.29 4.57
N ASP A 20 4.55 -15.53 3.72
CA ASP A 20 4.71 -15.47 2.27
C ASP A 20 5.03 -14.04 1.81
N PRO A 21 6.32 -13.66 1.71
CA PRO A 21 6.71 -12.30 1.31
C PRO A 21 6.33 -11.98 -0.14
N ALA A 22 6.28 -12.97 -1.02
CA ALA A 22 5.88 -12.77 -2.42
C ALA A 22 4.42 -12.30 -2.51
N LYS A 23 3.52 -12.92 -1.72
CA LYS A 23 2.13 -12.43 -1.62
C LYS A 23 2.06 -11.01 -1.07
N ALA A 24 2.86 -10.66 -0.06
CA ALA A 24 2.87 -9.30 0.49
C ALA A 24 3.29 -8.26 -0.56
N TYR A 25 4.38 -8.50 -1.29
CA TYR A 25 4.83 -7.59 -2.35
C TYR A 25 3.82 -7.49 -3.50
N ARG A 26 3.16 -8.61 -3.86
CA ARG A 26 2.08 -8.58 -4.87
C ARG A 26 0.93 -7.68 -4.43
N GLN A 27 0.49 -7.78 -3.17
CA GLN A 27 -0.58 -6.94 -2.65
C GLN A 27 -0.19 -5.46 -2.62
N ILE A 28 1.07 -5.14 -2.29
CA ILE A 28 1.60 -3.77 -2.37
C ILE A 28 1.58 -3.27 -3.81
N ALA A 29 2.05 -4.07 -4.77
CA ALA A 29 2.04 -3.71 -6.17
C ALA A 29 0.61 -3.44 -6.68
N ILE A 30 -0.38 -4.25 -6.25
CA ILE A 30 -1.80 -4.01 -6.56
C ILE A 30 -2.26 -2.68 -5.96
N GLY A 31 -1.97 -2.40 -4.68
CA GLY A 31 -2.33 -1.14 -4.04
C GLY A 31 -1.73 0.08 -4.75
N VAL A 32 -0.45 0.01 -5.10
CA VAL A 32 0.25 1.06 -5.86
C VAL A 32 -0.38 1.25 -7.24
N ALA A 33 -0.64 0.16 -7.96
CA ALA A 33 -1.24 0.22 -9.30
C ALA A 33 -2.64 0.85 -9.26
N VAL A 34 -3.49 0.45 -8.31
CA VAL A 34 -4.84 1.02 -8.14
C VAL A 34 -4.75 2.51 -7.78
N THR A 35 -3.86 2.87 -6.86
CA THR A 35 -3.68 4.28 -6.44
C THR A 35 -3.19 5.15 -7.59
N ALA A 36 -2.19 4.68 -8.35
CA ALA A 36 -1.67 5.39 -9.51
C ALA A 36 -2.73 5.53 -10.61
N MET A 37 -3.50 4.47 -10.87
CA MET A 37 -4.58 4.49 -11.85
C MET A 37 -5.66 5.50 -11.45
N LEU A 38 -6.07 5.54 -10.17
CA LEU A 38 -7.02 6.53 -9.67
C LEU A 38 -6.50 7.96 -9.84
N LEU A 39 -5.23 8.21 -9.49
CA LEU A 39 -4.62 9.53 -9.67
C LEU A 39 -4.65 9.98 -11.13
N ILE A 40 -4.26 9.09 -12.05
CA ILE A 40 -4.25 9.38 -13.48
C ILE A 40 -5.67 9.67 -13.96
N ILE A 41 -6.64 8.81 -13.66
CA ILE A 41 -8.04 8.98 -14.08
C ILE A 41 -8.60 10.31 -13.56
N LEU A 42 -8.41 10.61 -12.27
CA LEU A 42 -8.89 11.85 -11.66
C LEU A 42 -8.27 13.09 -12.31
N THR A 43 -6.98 13.03 -12.62
CA THR A 43 -6.30 14.14 -13.30
C THR A 43 -6.78 14.29 -14.75
N LEU A 44 -7.05 13.19 -15.46
CA LEU A 44 -7.56 13.20 -16.83
C LEU A 44 -8.97 13.78 -16.94
N VAL A 45 -9.82 13.60 -15.92
CA VAL A 45 -11.17 14.22 -15.89
C VAL A 45 -11.14 15.68 -15.43
N GLY A 46 -9.96 16.28 -15.29
CA GLY A 46 -9.79 17.70 -14.98
C GLY A 46 -9.78 18.05 -13.50
N ALA A 47 -9.68 17.05 -12.60
CA ALA A 47 -9.50 17.34 -11.18
C ALA A 47 -8.12 17.97 -10.94
N PRO A 48 -8.01 18.99 -10.07
CA PRO A 48 -6.71 19.56 -9.74
C PRO A 48 -5.84 18.52 -9.01
N ILE A 49 -4.54 18.48 -9.33
CA ILE A 49 -3.60 17.46 -8.86
C ILE A 49 -3.63 17.28 -7.33
N TRP A 50 -3.76 18.38 -6.58
CA TRP A 50 -3.82 18.31 -5.11
C TRP A 50 -5.06 17.53 -4.63
N ALA A 51 -6.23 17.73 -5.25
CA ALA A 51 -7.46 17.03 -4.90
C ALA A 51 -7.44 15.57 -5.40
N ALA A 52 -6.96 15.35 -6.63
CA ALA A 52 -6.79 14.03 -7.21
C ALA A 52 -5.85 13.16 -6.36
N SER A 53 -4.73 13.73 -5.90
CA SER A 53 -3.77 13.04 -5.02
C SER A 53 -4.32 12.74 -3.64
N ALA A 54 -5.07 13.67 -3.02
CA ALA A 54 -5.73 13.43 -1.75
C ALA A 54 -6.76 12.30 -1.83
N LEU A 55 -7.62 12.30 -2.86
CA LEU A 55 -8.62 11.25 -3.07
C LEU A 55 -7.99 9.91 -3.42
N ALA A 56 -7.02 9.88 -4.33
CA ALA A 56 -6.32 8.66 -4.70
C ALA A 56 -5.58 8.06 -3.49
N ALA A 57 -4.90 8.88 -2.68
CA ALA A 57 -4.22 8.41 -1.48
C ALA A 57 -5.19 7.91 -0.40
N ALA A 58 -6.33 8.57 -0.21
CA ALA A 58 -7.37 8.13 0.73
C ALA A 58 -7.93 6.76 0.33
N ILE A 59 -8.28 6.57 -0.95
CA ILE A 59 -8.81 5.31 -1.46
C ILE A 59 -7.72 4.22 -1.45
N GLY A 60 -6.52 4.54 -1.95
CA GLY A 60 -5.38 3.62 -1.99
C GLY A 60 -4.94 3.14 -0.61
N GLY A 61 -4.80 4.06 0.34
CA GLY A 61 -4.49 3.75 1.73
C GLY A 61 -5.63 2.98 2.41
N GLY A 62 -6.89 3.35 2.16
CA GLY A 62 -8.07 2.64 2.65
C GLY A 62 -8.23 1.23 2.09
N LEU A 63 -7.71 0.96 0.90
CA LEU A 63 -7.70 -0.36 0.27
C LEU A 63 -6.66 -1.30 0.92
N GLN A 64 -5.61 -0.75 1.54
CA GLN A 64 -4.47 -1.53 2.04
C GLN A 64 -4.83 -2.55 3.14
N PRO A 65 -5.68 -2.24 4.14
CA PRO A 65 -6.17 -3.23 5.10
C PRO A 65 -6.90 -4.41 4.44
N TYR A 66 -7.68 -4.14 3.39
CA TYR A 66 -8.38 -5.18 2.64
C TYR A 66 -7.42 -6.07 1.85
N LEU A 67 -6.41 -5.49 1.20
CA LEU A 67 -5.40 -6.26 0.46
C LEU A 67 -4.56 -7.13 1.40
N PHE A 68 -4.31 -6.67 2.62
CA PHE A 68 -3.42 -7.32 3.58
C PHE A 68 -4.17 -8.27 4.54
N ARG A 69 -5.51 -8.32 4.51
CA ARG A 69 -6.34 -9.12 5.43
C ARG A 69 -5.96 -10.60 5.55
N ASN A 70 -5.40 -11.17 4.48
CA ASN A 70 -5.07 -12.59 4.37
C ASN A 70 -3.56 -12.88 4.45
N LEU A 71 -2.75 -11.87 4.81
CA LEU A 71 -1.32 -12.05 5.02
C LEU A 71 -1.06 -12.57 6.43
N ARG A 72 -0.37 -13.71 6.54
CA ARG A 72 0.04 -14.27 7.82
C ARG A 72 1.43 -13.75 8.19
N TYR A 73 1.61 -13.36 9.45
CA TYR A 73 2.93 -13.04 10.02
C TYR A 73 3.73 -14.32 10.28
N ARG A 74 5.06 -14.19 10.40
CA ARG A 74 5.95 -15.24 10.91
C ARG A 74 6.13 -15.15 12.41
#